data_AF-A0A940ZZF5-F1
#
_entry.id   AF-A0A940ZZF5-F1
#
_cell.length_a   1.000
_cell.length_b   1.000
_cell.length_c   1.000
_cell.angle_alpha   90.00
_cell.angle_beta   90.00
_cell.angle_gamma   90.00
#
_symmetry.space_group_name_H-M   'P 1'
#
loop_
_entity.id
_entity.type
_entity.pdbx_description
1 polymer ?
#
loop_
_entity_poly.entity_id
_entity_poly.type
_entity_poly.pdbx_seq_one_letter_code
_entity_poly.pdbx_strand_id
1 'polypeptide(L)'
;MYNPHPESERLRRIFEDTQVLRKPIAGIVTGYHVLPYVLVGPDEEHSARSVEIRGRIRVSPRMILTPRHLGQTYEQLFDDPQLMDRTLVGRVFSFLYAGRQNVQVESEDLRISRIDRDPRAQIERALDELMRGEVLDTGVIFSPEVKFYPVSIERFISEILDREFPPP
;
A
#
# COMPACT_ATOMS: atom_id res chain seq x y z
N MET A 1 -25.78 9.45 -17.13
CA MET A 1 -25.72 8.48 -16.01
C MET A 1 -24.32 7.93 -15.97
N TYR A 2 -23.52 8.30 -14.97
CA TYR A 2 -22.21 7.71 -14.78
C TYR A 2 -22.44 6.32 -14.17
N ASN A 3 -22.24 5.27 -14.96
CA ASN A 3 -22.32 3.91 -14.45
C ASN A 3 -20.93 3.60 -13.88
N PRO A 4 -20.73 3.53 -12.56
CA PRO A 4 -19.43 3.17 -12.03
C PRO A 4 -19.07 1.79 -12.58
N HIS A 5 -17.91 1.67 -13.22
CA HIS A 5 -17.43 0.40 -13.72
C HIS A 5 -17.37 -0.60 -12.54
N PRO A 6 -17.83 -1.86 -12.68
CA PRO A 6 -17.88 -2.82 -11.57
C PRO A 6 -16.51 -3.06 -10.89
N GLU A 7 -15.44 -2.78 -11.62
CA GLU A 7 -14.07 -2.77 -11.10
C GLU A 7 -13.80 -1.62 -10.13
N SER A 8 -14.32 -0.41 -10.37
CA SER A 8 -14.14 0.73 -9.45
C SER A 8 -14.86 0.52 -8.11
N GLU A 9 -16.03 -0.11 -8.11
CA GLU A 9 -16.73 -0.53 -6.88
C GLU A 9 -15.94 -1.61 -6.11
N ARG A 10 -15.29 -2.54 -6.81
CA ARG A 10 -14.43 -3.55 -6.17
C ARG A 10 -13.19 -2.93 -5.56
N LEU A 11 -12.49 -2.06 -6.30
CA LEU A 11 -11.30 -1.36 -5.79
C LEU A 11 -11.65 -0.48 -4.58
N ARG A 12 -12.81 0.18 -4.61
CA ARG A 12 -13.32 0.93 -3.47
C ARG A 12 -13.56 0.04 -2.26
N ARG A 13 -14.20 -1.12 -2.42
CA ARG A 13 -14.37 -2.08 -1.33
C ARG A 13 -13.04 -2.57 -0.78
N ILE A 14 -12.08 -2.88 -1.64
CA ILE A 14 -10.74 -3.29 -1.20
C ILE A 14 -10.07 -2.17 -0.39
N PHE A 15 -10.20 -0.92 -0.81
CA PHE A 15 -9.69 0.23 -0.07
C PHE A 15 -10.37 0.36 1.31
N GLU A 16 -11.69 0.24 1.37
CA GLU A 16 -12.49 0.34 2.60
C GLU A 16 -12.25 -0.84 3.56
N ASP A 17 -12.08 -2.06 3.03
CA ASP A 17 -11.87 -3.30 3.79
C ASP A 17 -10.38 -3.54 4.14
N THR A 18 -9.45 -2.78 3.57
CA THR A 18 -8.03 -2.82 3.95
C THR A 18 -7.88 -2.30 5.37
N GLN A 19 -7.15 -3.07 6.20
CA GLN A 19 -6.92 -2.71 7.59
C GLN A 19 -5.45 -2.35 7.83
N VAL A 20 -5.21 -1.14 8.35
CA VAL A 20 -3.90 -0.74 8.84
C VAL A 20 -3.76 -1.18 10.30
N LEU A 21 -3.14 -2.34 10.51
CA LEU A 21 -3.03 -2.98 11.82
C LEU A 21 -1.97 -2.34 12.71
N ARG A 22 -0.92 -1.79 12.09
CA ARG A 22 0.13 -1.06 12.79
C ARG A 22 0.61 0.10 11.94
N LYS A 23 0.63 1.30 12.52
CA LYS A 23 1.26 2.47 11.93
C LYS A 23 2.70 2.61 12.45
N PRO A 24 3.66 3.03 11.61
CA PRO A 24 4.97 3.45 12.06
C PRO A 24 4.88 4.51 13.16
N ILE A 25 5.70 4.35 14.22
CA ILE A 25 5.76 5.31 15.35
C ILE A 25 6.57 6.54 14.96
N ALA A 26 7.64 6.36 14.16
CA ALA A 26 8.37 7.47 13.58
C ALA A 26 7.49 8.15 12.52
N GLY A 27 7.02 9.36 12.84
CA GLY A 27 6.23 10.18 11.91
C GLY A 27 7.08 10.68 10.75
N ILE A 28 6.44 11.04 9.64
CA ILE A 28 7.03 11.76 8.51
C ILE A 28 7.52 13.14 9.01
N VAL A 29 8.68 13.19 9.68
CA VAL A 29 9.36 14.41 10.13
C VAL A 29 9.90 15.17 8.90
N THR A 30 9.12 16.12 8.36
CA THR A 30 9.55 17.19 7.42
C THR A 30 10.80 16.86 6.59
N GLY A 31 10.65 16.07 5.52
CA GLY A 31 11.76 15.57 4.70
C GLY A 31 11.37 14.40 3.80
N TYR A 32 12.32 13.77 3.12
CA TYR A 32 12.08 12.48 2.45
C TYR A 32 11.91 11.38 3.50
N HIS A 33 10.80 10.65 3.46
CA HIS A 33 10.53 9.55 4.39
C HIS A 33 10.51 8.23 3.65
N VAL A 34 11.15 7.24 4.26
CA VAL A 34 11.00 5.85 3.85
C VAL A 34 10.05 5.22 4.86
N LEU A 35 8.93 4.70 4.38
CA LEU A 35 7.94 3.98 5.17
C LEU A 35 8.00 2.49 4.78
N PRO A 36 8.75 1.67 5.52
CA PRO A 36 8.69 0.22 5.35
C PRO A 36 7.29 -0.30 5.67
N TYR A 37 6.84 -1.30 4.95
CA TYR A 37 5.58 -1.98 5.23
C TYR A 37 5.70 -3.49 5.07
N VAL A 38 4.87 -4.20 5.83
CA VAL A 38 4.53 -5.61 5.64
C VAL A 38 3.03 -5.67 5.36
N LEU A 39 2.66 -6.10 4.15
CA LEU A 39 1.29 -6.36 3.76
C LEU A 39 1.05 -7.86 3.74
N VAL A 40 -0.05 -8.31 4.33
CA VAL A 40 -0.45 -9.70 4.34
C VAL A 40 -1.89 -9.83 3.89
N GLY A 41 -2.19 -10.82 3.08
CA GLY A 41 -3.57 -11.18 2.74
C GLY A 41 -3.67 -12.64 2.30
N PRO A 42 -4.90 -13.10 1.98
CA PRO A 42 -5.12 -14.48 1.53
C PRO A 42 -4.47 -14.73 0.17
N ASP A 43 -3.98 -15.95 -0.03
CA ASP A 43 -3.66 -16.45 -1.38
C ASP A 43 -4.96 -16.69 -2.16
N GLU A 44 -5.00 -16.30 -3.44
CA GLU A 44 -6.20 -16.41 -4.28
C GLU A 44 -6.60 -17.85 -4.57
N GLU A 45 -5.61 -18.74 -4.70
CA GLU A 45 -5.83 -20.16 -5.00
C GLU A 45 -6.18 -20.93 -3.72
N HIS A 46 -5.66 -20.50 -2.57
CA HIS A 46 -5.81 -21.19 -1.30
C HIS A 46 -5.96 -20.20 -0.13
N SER A 47 -7.18 -19.93 0.31
CA SER A 47 -7.44 -19.00 1.42
C SER A 47 -6.84 -19.40 2.78
N ALA A 48 -6.47 -20.68 2.94
CA ALA A 48 -5.73 -21.18 4.11
C ALA A 48 -4.23 -20.81 4.08
N ARG A 49 -3.75 -20.27 2.96
CA ARG A 49 -2.40 -19.74 2.76
C ARG A 49 -2.44 -18.22 2.69
N SER A 50 -1.28 -17.62 2.81
CA SER A 50 -1.15 -16.17 2.79
C SER A 50 -0.06 -15.75 1.82
N VAL A 51 -0.21 -14.52 1.32
CA VAL A 51 0.82 -13.83 0.57
C VAL A 51 1.29 -12.68 1.44
N GLU A 52 2.59 -12.62 1.65
CA GLU A 52 3.27 -11.52 2.32
C GLU A 52 3.99 -10.68 1.28
N ILE A 53 3.76 -9.37 1.30
CA ILE A 53 4.49 -8.38 0.52
C ILE A 53 5.23 -7.48 1.48
N ARG A 54 6.55 -7.42 1.34
CA ARG A 54 7.38 -6.43 2.02
C ARG A 54 7.88 -5.41 1.02
N GLY A 55 7.93 -4.15 1.43
CA GLY A 55 8.45 -3.09 0.59
C GLY A 55 8.72 -1.82 1.38
N ARG A 56 9.19 -0.80 0.68
CA ARG A 56 9.48 0.52 1.23
C ARG A 56 8.82 1.58 0.38
N ILE A 57 8.13 2.52 1.02
CA ILE A 57 7.49 3.64 0.34
C ILE A 57 8.35 4.88 0.57
N ARG A 58 8.86 5.49 -0.49
CA ARG A 58 9.49 6.81 -0.41
C ARG A 58 8.43 7.89 -0.58
N VAL A 59 8.35 8.78 0.40
CA VAL A 59 7.46 9.93 0.43
C VAL A 59 8.32 11.17 0.39
N SER A 60 8.11 12.04 -0.61
CA SER A 60 8.85 13.31 -0.72
C SER A 60 7.92 14.52 -0.56
N PRO A 61 8.30 15.54 0.24
CA PRO A 61 7.61 16.81 0.28
C PRO A 61 8.06 17.59 -0.96
N ARG A 62 7.33 17.40 -2.05
CA ARG A 62 7.54 18.17 -3.28
C ARG A 62 6.32 19.06 -3.51
N MET A 63 6.50 20.34 -3.20
CA MET A 63 5.68 21.41 -3.77
C MET A 63 5.99 21.47 -5.27
N ILE A 64 5.33 20.64 -6.07
CA ILE A 64 5.36 20.74 -7.53
C ILE A 64 3.93 20.95 -8.01
N LEU A 65 3.66 22.17 -8.47
CA LEU A 65 2.60 22.46 -9.43
C LEU A 65 2.81 21.55 -10.64
N THR A 66 2.18 20.37 -10.66
CA THR A 66 2.20 19.50 -11.83
C THR A 66 0.75 19.31 -12.30
N PRO A 67 0.43 19.67 -13.57
CA PRO A 67 -0.91 19.52 -14.12
C PRO A 67 -1.41 18.07 -14.00
N ARG A 68 -2.72 17.89 -13.91
CA ARG A 68 -3.49 16.63 -13.78
C ARG A 68 -3.21 15.52 -14.82
N HIS A 69 -2.09 15.53 -15.54
CA HIS A 69 -1.88 14.79 -16.79
C HIS A 69 -0.63 13.89 -16.82
N LEU A 70 0.13 13.74 -15.73
CA LEU A 70 1.39 12.95 -15.73
C LEU A 70 1.43 11.76 -14.76
N GLY A 71 0.38 11.53 -13.98
CA GLY A 71 0.25 10.31 -13.18
C GLY A 71 -0.68 9.35 -13.87
N GLN A 72 -0.19 8.18 -14.30
CA GLN A 72 -1.09 7.11 -14.73
C GLN A 72 -1.99 6.75 -13.56
N THR A 73 -3.31 6.89 -13.75
CA THR A 73 -4.30 6.47 -12.74
C THR A 73 -4.34 4.95 -12.69
N TYR A 74 -4.78 4.38 -11.57
CA TYR A 74 -4.88 2.91 -11.43
C TYR A 74 -5.62 2.24 -12.60
N GLU A 75 -6.69 2.87 -13.09
CA GLU A 75 -7.44 2.44 -14.27
C GLU A 75 -6.53 2.22 -15.51
N GLN A 76 -5.50 3.06 -15.70
CA GLN A 76 -4.58 2.97 -16.84
C GLN A 76 -3.45 1.95 -16.65
N LEU A 77 -3.12 1.59 -15.40
CA LEU A 77 -2.08 0.62 -15.06
C LEU A 77 -2.59 -0.83 -15.02
N PHE A 78 -3.90 -1.04 -14.85
CA PHE A 78 -4.53 -2.36 -14.77
C PHE A 78 -5.15 -2.85 -16.09
N ASP A 79 -5.29 -1.97 -17.09
CA ASP A 79 -5.67 -2.34 -18.46
C ASP A 79 -4.60 -3.18 -19.19
N ASP A 80 -3.39 -3.31 -18.62
CA ASP A 80 -2.33 -4.17 -19.14
C ASP A 80 -1.98 -5.29 -18.13
N PRO A 81 -2.52 -6.52 -18.34
CA PRO A 81 -2.24 -7.69 -17.50
C PRO A 81 -0.76 -8.08 -17.44
N GLN A 82 0.08 -7.60 -18.38
CA GLN A 82 1.51 -7.89 -18.42
C GLN A 82 2.31 -7.01 -17.45
N LEU A 83 1.71 -5.92 -16.95
CA LEU A 83 2.35 -5.06 -15.94
C LEU A 83 2.40 -5.70 -14.56
N MET A 84 1.86 -6.92 -14.34
CA MET A 84 1.98 -7.69 -13.09
C MET A 84 3.23 -8.59 -13.06
N ASP A 85 4.24 -8.33 -13.90
CA ASP A 85 5.43 -9.16 -13.94
C ASP A 85 6.28 -9.04 -12.66
N ARG A 86 6.76 -10.19 -12.20
CA ARG A 86 7.41 -10.45 -10.89
C ARG A 86 8.81 -9.86 -10.76
N THR A 87 9.23 -9.05 -11.73
CA THR A 87 10.61 -8.55 -11.90
C THR A 87 10.75 -7.04 -11.66
N LEU A 88 9.66 -6.33 -11.33
CA LEU A 88 9.66 -4.87 -11.15
C LEU A 88 10.16 -4.44 -9.76
N VAL A 89 11.38 -3.91 -9.72
CA VAL A 89 12.12 -3.48 -8.49
C VAL A 89 11.74 -2.06 -8.01
N GLY A 90 10.92 -1.32 -8.76
CA GLY A 90 10.40 -0.03 -8.31
C GLY A 90 9.26 0.43 -9.20
N ARG A 91 8.17 0.91 -8.59
CA ARG A 91 7.05 1.52 -9.31
C ARG A 91 6.73 2.87 -8.69
N VAL A 92 6.68 3.90 -9.53
CA VAL A 92 6.15 5.22 -9.17
C VAL A 92 4.64 5.14 -9.37
N PHE A 93 3.88 5.20 -8.27
CA PHE A 93 2.42 5.16 -8.31
C PHE A 93 1.85 6.56 -8.08
N SER A 94 0.80 6.91 -8.83
CA SER A 94 0.01 8.12 -8.57
C SER A 94 -1.24 7.73 -7.78
N PHE A 95 -1.20 8.00 -6.49
CA PHE A 95 -2.28 7.69 -5.55
C PHE A 95 -3.36 8.78 -5.60
N LEU A 96 -4.57 8.42 -6.04
CA LEU A 96 -5.71 9.32 -6.22
C LEU A 96 -6.21 9.93 -4.90
N TYR A 97 -6.23 9.13 -3.83
CA TYR A 97 -6.73 9.54 -2.51
C TYR A 97 -5.65 10.24 -1.66
N ALA A 98 -4.39 9.83 -1.78
CA ALA A 98 -3.27 10.52 -1.14
C ALA A 98 -2.91 11.86 -1.82
N GLY A 99 -3.23 12.03 -3.11
CA GLY A 99 -2.99 13.26 -3.87
C GLY A 99 -3.78 14.49 -3.41
N ARG A 100 -4.66 14.38 -2.39
CA ARG A 100 -5.25 15.54 -1.70
C ARG A 100 -4.20 16.34 -0.93
N GLN A 101 -3.11 15.69 -0.53
CA GLN A 101 -1.95 16.31 0.08
C GLN A 101 -0.84 16.34 -0.98
N ASN A 102 -0.21 17.50 -1.23
CA ASN A 102 0.77 17.71 -2.31
C ASN A 102 2.06 16.88 -2.10
N VAL A 103 1.99 15.56 -2.27
CA VAL A 103 3.01 14.59 -1.86
C VAL A 103 3.26 13.60 -3.01
N GLN A 104 4.54 13.40 -3.36
CA GLN A 104 4.94 12.34 -4.30
C GLN A 104 5.33 11.07 -3.55
N VAL A 105 4.89 9.92 -4.07
CA VAL A 105 5.07 8.61 -3.43
C VAL A 105 5.62 7.58 -4.43
N GLU A 106 6.61 6.81 -4.01
CA GLU A 106 7.27 5.76 -4.80
C GLU A 106 7.39 4.47 -3.97
N SER A 107 7.13 3.30 -4.57
CA SER A 107 7.30 2.00 -3.89
C SER A 107 8.54 1.27 -4.43
N GLU A 108 9.39 0.81 -3.52
CA GLU A 108 10.67 0.17 -3.79
C GLU A 108 10.85 -1.12 -2.99
N ASP A 109 11.83 -1.93 -3.40
CA ASP A 109 12.28 -3.16 -2.72
C ASP A 109 11.16 -4.17 -2.48
N LEU A 110 10.28 -4.29 -3.46
CA LEU A 110 9.11 -5.14 -3.36
C LEU A 110 9.50 -6.62 -3.36
N ARG A 111 9.19 -7.32 -2.27
CA ARG A 111 9.36 -8.77 -2.12
C ARG A 111 8.02 -9.42 -1.83
N ILE A 112 7.57 -10.25 -2.77
CA ILE A 112 6.35 -11.06 -2.63
C ILE A 112 6.75 -12.49 -2.23
N SER A 113 6.18 -13.00 -1.15
CA SER A 113 6.41 -14.36 -0.66
C SER A 113 5.07 -15.08 -0.43
N ARG A 114 4.93 -16.30 -0.94
CA ARG A 114 3.82 -17.19 -0.58
C ARG A 114 4.17 -17.92 0.71
N ILE A 115 3.25 -17.93 1.65
CA ILE A 115 3.45 -18.48 3.00
C ILE A 115 2.38 -19.55 3.24
N ASP A 116 2.82 -20.74 3.64
CA ASP A 116 1.94 -21.87 3.99
C ASP A 116 1.38 -21.71 5.41
N ARG A 117 0.67 -20.59 5.63
CA ARG A 117 -0.03 -20.22 6.87
C ARG A 117 -1.21 -19.34 6.54
N ASP A 118 -2.25 -19.37 7.36
CA ASP A 118 -3.37 -18.45 7.20
C ASP A 118 -2.92 -17.00 7.43
N PRO A 119 -3.62 -16.01 6.85
CA PRO A 119 -3.23 -14.61 6.94
C PRO A 119 -3.12 -14.07 8.36
N ARG A 120 -4.00 -14.50 9.29
CA ARG A 120 -3.99 -14.01 10.67
C ARG A 120 -2.75 -14.48 11.41
N ALA A 121 -2.43 -15.76 11.31
CA ALA A 121 -1.21 -16.31 11.92
C ALA A 121 0.05 -15.65 11.34
N GLN A 122 0.06 -15.33 10.04
CA GLN A 122 1.20 -14.63 9.43
C GLN A 122 1.31 -13.17 9.88
N ILE A 123 0.19 -12.47 10.07
CA ILE A 123 0.16 -11.12 10.66
C ILE A 123 0.72 -11.11 12.08
N GLU A 124 0.24 -12.02 12.94
CA GLU A 124 0.71 -12.14 14.33
C GLU A 124 2.21 -12.36 14.36
N ARG A 125 2.71 -13.28 13.51
CA ARG A 125 4.14 -13.52 13.36
C ARG A 125 4.90 -12.27 12.92
N ALA A 126 4.40 -11.53 11.93
CA ALA A 126 5.06 -10.32 11.45
C ALA A 126 5.14 -9.26 12.56
N LEU A 127 4.06 -9.05 13.32
CA LEU A 127 4.03 -8.15 14.47
C LEU A 127 5.04 -8.57 15.54
N ASP A 128 5.08 -9.86 15.88
CA ASP A 128 6.03 -10.46 16.81
C ASP A 128 7.49 -10.28 16.38
N GLU A 129 7.78 -10.49 15.08
CA GLU A 129 9.12 -10.26 14.52
C GLU A 129 9.54 -8.80 14.65
N LEU A 130 8.64 -7.86 14.34
CA LEU A 130 8.90 -6.43 14.48
C LEU A 130 9.10 -6.02 15.94
N MET A 131 8.31 -6.58 16.87
CA MET A 131 8.46 -6.32 18.30
C MET A 131 9.78 -6.86 18.85
N ARG A 132 10.14 -8.11 18.54
CA ARG A 132 11.40 -8.72 18.98
C ARG A 132 12.63 -8.01 18.44
N GLY A 133 12.54 -7.48 17.21
CA GLY A 133 13.61 -6.70 16.59
C GLY A 133 13.61 -5.23 17.00
N GLU A 134 12.72 -4.79 17.89
CA GLU A 134 12.54 -3.38 18.28
C GLU A 134 12.31 -2.44 17.06
N VAL A 135 11.69 -2.95 16.01
CA VAL A 135 11.46 -2.24 14.75
C VAL A 135 10.19 -1.41 14.85
N LEU A 136 10.32 -0.09 15.05
CA LEU A 136 9.19 0.82 15.29
C LEU A 136 8.69 1.58 14.06
N ASP A 137 9.43 1.55 12.97
CA ASP A 137 9.21 2.34 11.74
C ASP A 137 8.42 1.60 10.65
N THR A 138 8.13 0.32 10.86
CA THR A 138 7.49 -0.53 9.85
C THR A 138 5.99 -0.66 10.08
N GLY A 139 5.19 -0.36 9.05
CA GLY A 139 3.74 -0.56 9.06
C GLY A 139 3.33 -2.02 8.82
N VAL A 140 2.18 -2.42 9.36
CA VAL A 140 1.57 -3.73 9.08
C VAL A 140 0.16 -3.53 8.54
N ILE A 141 -0.11 -4.12 7.38
CA ILE A 141 -1.32 -3.93 6.60
C ILE A 141 -1.95 -5.30 6.33
N PHE A 142 -3.26 -5.44 6.57
CA PHE A 142 -4.03 -6.54 6.03
C PHE A 142 -4.74 -6.10 4.74
N SER A 143 -4.54 -6.86 3.67
CA SER A 143 -5.23 -6.67 2.40
C SER A 143 -6.26 -7.78 2.17
N PRO A 144 -7.52 -7.45 1.83
CA PRO A 144 -8.53 -8.46 1.52
C PRO A 144 -8.24 -9.18 0.19
N GLU A 145 -7.57 -8.52 -0.75
CA GLU A 145 -7.21 -9.06 -2.06
C GLU A 145 -5.79 -8.64 -2.46
N VAL A 146 -4.82 -9.54 -2.28
CA VAL A 146 -3.39 -9.20 -2.43
C VAL A 146 -2.99 -8.82 -3.85
N LYS A 147 -3.69 -9.27 -4.90
CA LYS A 147 -3.43 -8.81 -6.27
C LYS A 147 -3.61 -7.29 -6.44
N PHE A 148 -4.42 -6.68 -5.57
CA PHE A 148 -4.67 -5.24 -5.54
C PHE A 148 -3.91 -4.55 -4.40
N TYR A 149 -2.77 -5.10 -3.99
CA TYR A 149 -1.91 -4.53 -2.94
C TYR A 149 -1.61 -3.03 -3.11
N PRO A 150 -1.52 -2.42 -4.33
CA PRO A 150 -1.32 -0.98 -4.43
C PRO A 150 -2.48 -0.16 -3.83
N VAL A 151 -3.72 -0.64 -3.92
CA VAL A 151 -4.90 -0.02 -3.29
C VAL A 151 -4.80 -0.09 -1.76
N SER A 152 -4.34 -1.22 -1.24
CA SER A 152 -4.11 -1.36 0.21
C SER A 152 -2.95 -0.49 0.71
N ILE A 153 -1.90 -0.33 -0.10
CA ILE A 153 -0.83 0.63 0.16
C ILE A 153 -1.36 2.07 0.13
N GLU A 154 -2.24 2.41 -0.81
CA GLU A 154 -2.89 3.72 -0.85
C GLU A 154 -3.65 4.02 0.42
N ARG A 155 -4.45 3.06 0.91
CA ARG A 155 -5.17 3.18 2.18
C ARG A 155 -4.21 3.43 3.34
N PHE A 156 -3.10 2.70 3.38
CA PHE A 156 -2.05 2.87 4.38
C PHE A 156 -1.43 4.27 4.35
N ILE A 157 -1.06 4.76 3.17
CA ILE A 157 -0.51 6.11 3.00
C ILE A 157 -1.52 7.16 3.45
N SER A 158 -2.77 7.07 2.98
CA SER A 158 -3.84 8.00 3.40
C SER A 158 -4.00 8.04 4.91
N GLU A 159 -3.97 6.88 5.58
CA GLU A 159 -4.09 6.81 7.04
C GLU A 159 -2.90 7.39 7.83
N ILE A 160 -1.71 7.41 7.24
CA ILE A 160 -0.52 8.06 7.82
C ILE A 160 -0.60 9.57 7.59
N LEU A 161 -0.90 9.96 6.36
CA LEU A 161 -1.06 11.34 5.94
C LEU A 161 -2.16 12.07 6.71
N ASP A 162 -3.30 11.43 6.97
CA ASP A 162 -4.39 12.01 7.77
C ASP A 162 -3.99 12.20 9.25
N ARG A 163 -3.12 11.33 9.78
CA ARG A 163 -2.59 11.45 11.15
C ARG A 163 -1.64 12.62 11.29
N GLU A 164 -0.82 12.85 10.26
CA GLU A 164 0.29 13.81 10.31
C GLU A 164 -0.08 15.19 9.78
N PHE A 165 -0.99 15.24 8.81
CA PHE A 165 -1.56 16.46 8.25
C PHE A 165 -3.07 16.42 8.41
N PRO A 166 -3.60 16.53 9.65
CA PRO A 166 -5.03 16.53 9.88
C PRO A 166 -5.67 17.71 9.12
N PRO A 167 -6.90 17.52 8.58
CA PRO A 167 -7.63 18.63 7.97
C PRO A 167 -7.84 19.76 8.98
N PRO A 168 -7.85 21.04 8.53
CA PRO A 168 -8.06 22.20 9.38
C PRO A 168 -9.46 22.24 10.03
#